data_AF-A0A4V2BCB3-F1
#
_entry.id   AF-A0A4V2BCB3-F1
#
_cell.length_a   1.000
_cell.length_b   1.000
_cell.length_c   1.000
_cell.angle_alpha   90.00
_cell.angle_beta   90.00
_cell.angle_gamma   90.00
#
_symmetry.space_group_name_H-M   'P 1'
#
loop_
_entity.id
_entity.type
_entity.pdbx_description
1 polymer ?
#
loop_
_entity_poly.entity_id
_entity_poly.type
_entity_poly.pdbx_seq_one_letter_code
_entity_poly.pdbx_strand_id
1 'polypeptide(L)'
;VPIAGSDFKTGQTLMKTIIAPGLKARLLGIAGWYSTNILGNRDGEVLQDPESFKSKEVSKLSVLDTVLEPERYPDLYGDLHHLVKINYYKPRGDNKEGWDNIDIFGWMGYPMQIKVNFLCRDSILAAPLVLDLAQFLDLAGRSGLGGIQEWLSFYLKNPLVKEGLKPEHDLQIQKLKLENTLRYLGKEELINHLGMTYYGHNEEEASKIGNDKK
;
A
#
# COMPACT_ATOMS: atom_id res chain seq x y z
N VAL A 1 16.51 -11.64 16.11
CA VAL A 1 16.28 -11.97 14.69
C VAL A 1 15.30 -10.98 14.10
N PRO A 2 15.62 -10.31 12.98
CA PRO A 2 14.68 -9.46 12.26
C PRO A 2 13.64 -10.32 11.53
N ILE A 3 12.38 -9.90 11.58
CA ILE A 3 11.26 -10.56 10.89
C ILE A 3 10.43 -9.53 10.11
N ALA A 4 9.92 -9.95 8.96
CA ALA A 4 9.01 -9.16 8.13
C ALA A 4 7.99 -10.08 7.47
N GLY A 5 6.81 -9.55 7.19
CA GLY A 5 5.69 -10.28 6.62
C GLY A 5 4.45 -9.40 6.64
N SER A 6 3.34 -9.77 6.03
CA SER A 6 3.11 -11.00 5.26
C SER A 6 2.51 -10.67 3.88
N ASP A 7 2.72 -11.61 2.94
CA ASP A 7 2.25 -11.58 1.55
C ASP A 7 2.88 -10.46 0.70
N PHE A 8 3.37 -10.80 -0.50
CA PHE A 8 4.03 -9.83 -1.36
C PHE A 8 3.03 -8.88 -1.99
N LYS A 9 3.36 -7.60 -1.97
CA LYS A 9 2.54 -6.58 -2.60
C LYS A 9 2.94 -6.44 -4.07
N THR A 10 2.32 -7.28 -4.89
CA THR A 10 2.47 -7.27 -6.35
C THR A 10 1.14 -7.00 -7.04
N GLY A 11 1.20 -6.64 -8.33
CA GLY A 11 0.04 -6.61 -9.21
C GLY A 11 -1.06 -5.64 -8.75
N GLN A 12 -2.26 -6.18 -8.51
CA GLN A 12 -3.45 -5.38 -8.23
C GLN A 12 -3.40 -4.66 -6.87
N THR A 13 -2.89 -5.30 -5.81
CA THR A 13 -2.88 -4.64 -4.50
C THR A 13 -1.86 -3.51 -4.45
N LEU A 14 -0.75 -3.63 -5.18
CA LEU A 14 0.16 -2.51 -5.41
C LEU A 14 -0.58 -1.30 -6.02
N MET A 15 -1.39 -1.53 -7.07
CA MET A 15 -2.18 -0.47 -7.69
C MET A 15 -3.17 0.18 -6.71
N LYS A 16 -3.82 -0.59 -5.82
CA LYS A 16 -4.70 -0.02 -4.78
C LYS A 16 -3.94 0.91 -3.84
N THR A 17 -2.75 0.49 -3.37
CA THR A 17 -1.90 1.31 -2.47
C THR A 17 -1.26 2.52 -3.15
N ILE A 18 -1.31 2.61 -4.48
CA ILE A 18 -0.89 3.80 -5.25
C ILE A 18 -2.09 4.74 -5.45
N ILE A 19 -3.24 4.19 -5.85
CA ILE A 19 -4.39 4.99 -6.31
C ILE A 19 -5.21 5.50 -5.13
N ALA A 20 -5.54 4.65 -4.15
CA ALA A 20 -6.43 5.02 -3.05
C ALA A 20 -5.89 6.22 -2.24
N PRO A 21 -4.59 6.28 -1.88
CA PRO A 21 -4.07 7.46 -1.18
C PRO A 21 -4.14 8.73 -2.04
N GLY A 22 -3.90 8.62 -3.35
CA GLY A 22 -4.00 9.75 -4.27
C GLY A 22 -5.43 10.32 -4.37
N LEU A 23 -6.44 9.45 -4.43
CA LEU A 23 -7.85 9.86 -4.40
C LEU A 23 -8.21 10.54 -3.07
N LYS A 24 -7.78 9.95 -1.95
CA LYS A 24 -7.98 10.52 -0.62
C LYS A 24 -7.28 11.85 -0.43
N ALA A 25 -6.06 12.01 -0.92
CA ALA A 25 -5.29 13.25 -0.83
C ALA A 25 -6.01 14.44 -1.52
N ARG A 26 -6.94 14.14 -2.43
CA ARG A 26 -7.80 15.12 -3.11
C ARG A 26 -9.25 15.10 -2.61
N LEU A 27 -9.54 14.33 -1.56
CA LEU A 27 -10.88 14.14 -0.98
C LEU A 27 -11.94 13.78 -2.04
N LEU A 28 -11.56 12.94 -3.00
CA LEU A 28 -12.52 12.34 -3.92
C LEU A 28 -13.23 11.19 -3.20
N GLY A 29 -14.56 11.20 -3.24
CA GLY A 29 -15.38 10.15 -2.68
C GLY A 29 -15.36 8.90 -3.56
N ILE A 30 -15.59 7.73 -2.96
CA ILE A 30 -15.60 6.45 -3.66
C ILE A 30 -16.86 5.70 -3.25
N ALA A 31 -17.75 5.48 -4.22
CA ALA A 31 -18.99 4.73 -4.01
C ALA A 31 -18.77 3.22 -4.13
N GLY A 32 -17.86 2.81 -5.02
CA GLY A 32 -17.61 1.40 -5.29
C GLY A 32 -16.19 1.15 -5.78
N TRP A 33 -15.62 0.02 -5.35
CA TRP A 33 -14.40 -0.51 -5.91
C TRP A 33 -14.62 -1.99 -6.22
N TYR A 34 -14.69 -2.32 -7.51
CA TYR A 34 -14.77 -3.71 -7.95
C TYR A 34 -13.41 -4.15 -8.47
N SER A 35 -12.90 -5.25 -7.95
CA SER A 35 -11.60 -5.81 -8.32
C SER A 35 -11.77 -7.25 -8.76
N THR A 36 -11.37 -7.59 -9.99
CA THR A 36 -11.25 -8.98 -10.43
C THR A 36 -9.81 -9.33 -10.78
N ASN A 37 -9.43 -10.57 -10.51
CA ASN A 37 -8.14 -11.12 -10.93
C ASN A 37 -8.40 -12.37 -11.76
N ILE A 38 -7.70 -12.51 -12.88
CA ILE A 38 -7.78 -13.68 -13.75
C ILE A 38 -6.37 -14.27 -13.85
N LEU A 39 -6.19 -15.53 -13.46
CA LEU A 39 -4.90 -16.22 -13.48
C LEU A 39 -5.08 -17.73 -13.66
N GLY A 40 -4.08 -18.43 -14.20
CA GLY A 40 -4.18 -19.85 -14.57
C GLY A 40 -3.05 -20.74 -14.05
N ASN A 41 -2.13 -20.19 -13.25
CA ASN A 41 -1.04 -20.94 -12.63
C ASN A 41 -1.53 -21.70 -11.39
N ARG A 42 -0.61 -22.43 -10.74
CA ARG A 42 -0.92 -23.22 -9.53
C ARG A 42 -1.45 -22.38 -8.38
N ASP A 43 -1.05 -21.11 -8.27
CA ASP A 43 -1.64 -20.19 -7.28
C ASP A 43 -3.14 -19.99 -7.55
N GLY A 44 -3.52 -19.79 -8.82
CA GLY A 44 -4.93 -19.71 -9.21
C GLY A 44 -5.72 -20.99 -8.94
N GLU A 45 -5.11 -22.16 -9.12
CA GLU A 45 -5.75 -23.46 -8.87
C GLU A 45 -6.03 -23.67 -7.38
N VAL A 46 -5.06 -23.36 -6.51
CA VAL A 46 -5.22 -23.43 -5.05
C VAL A 46 -6.31 -22.48 -4.56
N LEU A 47 -6.48 -21.33 -5.21
CA LEU A 47 -7.51 -20.35 -4.84
C LEU A 47 -8.93 -20.69 -5.27
N GLN A 48 -9.14 -21.81 -5.97
CA GLN A 48 -10.48 -22.34 -6.17
C GLN A 48 -11.05 -22.97 -4.88
N ASP A 49 -10.19 -23.30 -3.92
CA ASP A 49 -10.61 -23.73 -2.60
C ASP A 49 -11.16 -22.55 -1.78
N PRO A 50 -12.42 -22.61 -1.30
CA PRO A 50 -13.07 -21.53 -0.55
C PRO A 50 -12.33 -21.10 0.73
N GLU A 51 -11.66 -22.01 1.43
CA GLU A 51 -10.92 -21.67 2.66
C GLU A 51 -9.66 -20.85 2.35
N SER A 52 -8.91 -21.30 1.34
CA SER A 52 -7.74 -20.59 0.82
C SER A 52 -8.11 -19.21 0.24
N PHE A 53 -9.28 -19.10 -0.39
CA PHE A 53 -9.83 -17.85 -0.91
C PHE A 53 -10.14 -16.84 0.20
N LYS A 54 -10.80 -17.27 1.29
CA LYS A 54 -11.25 -16.40 2.37
C LYS A 54 -10.11 -15.61 3.01
N SER A 55 -8.95 -16.24 3.19
CA SER A 55 -7.75 -15.59 3.75
C SER A 55 -7.19 -14.49 2.82
N LYS A 56 -7.20 -14.72 1.50
CA LYS A 56 -6.79 -13.70 0.51
C LYS A 56 -7.85 -12.61 0.30
N GLU A 57 -9.11 -12.91 0.51
CA GLU A 57 -10.20 -11.92 0.42
C GLU A 57 -10.08 -10.92 1.57
N VAL A 58 -10.03 -11.39 2.83
CA VAL A 58 -9.92 -10.53 4.02
C VAL A 58 -8.73 -9.58 3.92
N SER A 59 -7.57 -10.07 3.51
CA SER A 59 -6.36 -9.25 3.34
C SER A 59 -6.43 -8.24 2.18
N LYS A 60 -7.26 -8.47 1.16
CA LYS A 60 -7.43 -7.52 0.06
C LYS A 60 -8.46 -6.44 0.37
N LEU A 61 -9.41 -6.74 1.26
CA LEU A 61 -10.46 -5.82 1.69
C LEU A 61 -9.90 -4.77 2.68
N SER A 62 -9.10 -5.20 3.66
CA SER A 62 -8.59 -4.34 4.74
C SER A 62 -7.69 -3.18 4.29
N VAL A 63 -7.08 -3.28 3.09
CA VAL A 63 -6.19 -2.25 2.55
C VAL A 63 -6.92 -0.92 2.34
N LEU A 64 -8.14 -0.95 1.81
CA LEU A 64 -8.88 0.28 1.50
C LEU A 64 -9.34 0.98 2.78
N ASP A 65 -9.86 0.24 3.76
CA ASP A 65 -10.34 0.82 5.03
C ASP A 65 -9.23 1.57 5.75
N THR A 66 -8.03 0.99 5.76
CA THR A 66 -6.88 1.58 6.42
C THR A 66 -6.42 2.86 5.71
N VAL A 67 -6.44 2.88 4.38
CA VAL A 67 -6.05 4.04 3.60
C VAL A 67 -7.12 5.13 3.68
N LEU A 68 -8.38 4.81 3.46
CA LEU A 68 -9.47 5.77 3.26
C LEU A 68 -10.02 6.34 4.57
N GLU A 69 -9.87 5.64 5.69
CA GLU A 69 -10.36 6.05 7.01
C GLU A 69 -11.88 6.39 7.01
N PRO A 70 -12.77 5.43 6.72
CA PRO A 70 -14.22 5.68 6.61
C PRO A 70 -14.84 6.23 7.90
N GLU A 71 -14.29 5.89 9.07
CA GLU A 71 -14.69 6.45 10.37
C GLU A 71 -14.44 7.96 10.45
N ARG A 72 -13.39 8.44 9.77
CA ARG A 72 -12.98 9.84 9.75
C ARG A 72 -13.65 10.63 8.62
N TYR A 73 -13.93 9.97 7.50
CA TYR A 73 -14.57 10.56 6.33
C TYR A 73 -15.82 9.76 5.92
N PRO A 74 -16.85 9.70 6.80
CA PRO A 74 -18.03 8.87 6.56
C PRO A 74 -18.80 9.27 5.30
N ASP A 75 -18.89 10.58 5.00
CA ASP A 75 -19.59 11.08 3.81
C ASP A 75 -18.91 10.67 2.48
N LEU A 76 -17.61 10.35 2.51
CA LEU A 76 -16.83 10.01 1.31
C LEU A 76 -16.67 8.50 1.13
N TYR A 77 -16.57 7.75 2.24
CA TYR A 77 -16.15 6.34 2.22
C TYR A 77 -16.98 5.43 3.14
N GLY A 78 -17.92 5.96 3.94
CA GLY A 78 -18.70 5.18 4.90
C GLY A 78 -19.55 4.08 4.24
N ASP A 79 -20.10 4.38 3.07
CA ASP A 79 -20.92 3.45 2.27
C ASP A 79 -20.15 2.82 1.09
N LEU A 80 -18.82 2.86 1.12
CA LEU A 80 -17.98 2.28 0.06
C LEU A 80 -18.28 0.78 -0.10
N HIS A 81 -18.74 0.38 -1.29
CA HIS A 81 -18.89 -1.03 -1.62
C HIS A 81 -17.61 -1.60 -2.25
N HIS A 82 -16.91 -2.48 -1.53
CA HIS A 82 -15.70 -3.16 -2.03
C HIS A 82 -15.98 -4.63 -2.36
N LEU A 83 -15.77 -5.03 -3.62
CA LEU A 83 -15.93 -6.42 -4.05
C LEU A 83 -14.66 -6.93 -4.73
N VAL A 84 -14.17 -8.09 -4.27
CA VAL A 84 -12.99 -8.75 -4.84
C VAL A 84 -13.40 -10.12 -5.40
N LYS A 85 -13.02 -10.40 -6.65
CA LYS A 85 -13.17 -11.71 -7.29
C LYS A 85 -11.81 -12.21 -7.78
N ILE A 86 -11.61 -13.52 -7.70
CA ILE A 86 -10.47 -14.21 -8.28
C ILE A 86 -11.04 -15.34 -9.14
N ASN A 87 -10.65 -15.36 -10.41
CA ASN A 87 -11.15 -16.29 -11.40
C ASN A 87 -9.99 -17.13 -11.92
N TYR A 88 -10.06 -18.44 -11.70
CA TYR A 88 -9.12 -19.37 -12.29
C TYR A 88 -9.43 -19.57 -13.77
N TYR A 89 -8.46 -19.30 -14.62
CA TYR A 89 -8.56 -19.51 -16.06
C TYR A 89 -7.25 -20.09 -16.59
N LYS A 90 -7.19 -21.42 -16.63
CA LYS A 90 -6.00 -22.23 -16.96
C LYS A 90 -5.17 -21.70 -18.15
N PRO A 91 -5.75 -21.28 -19.30
CA PRO A 91 -4.96 -20.78 -20.44
C PRO A 91 -4.09 -19.56 -20.14
N ARG A 92 -4.38 -18.79 -19.08
CA ARG A 92 -3.57 -17.62 -18.70
C ARG A 92 -2.22 -18.00 -18.12
N GLY A 93 -2.09 -19.18 -17.49
CA GLY A 93 -0.88 -19.54 -16.77
C GLY A 93 -0.47 -18.43 -15.78
N ASP A 94 0.80 -18.01 -15.82
CA ASP A 94 1.35 -16.92 -14.99
C ASP A 94 0.98 -15.50 -15.46
N ASN A 95 0.32 -15.36 -16.63
CA ASN A 95 -0.11 -14.06 -17.16
C ASN A 95 -1.38 -13.61 -16.43
N LYS A 96 -1.18 -13.04 -15.24
CA LYS A 96 -2.26 -12.50 -14.43
C LYS A 96 -2.81 -11.21 -15.05
N GLU A 97 -4.13 -11.08 -15.02
CA GLU A 97 -4.83 -9.84 -15.31
C GLU A 97 -5.54 -9.37 -14.05
N GLY A 98 -5.20 -8.18 -13.57
CA GLY A 98 -5.94 -7.47 -12.53
C GLY A 98 -6.77 -6.36 -13.16
N TRP A 99 -8.08 -6.42 -13.01
CA TRP A 99 -8.98 -5.39 -13.49
C TRP A 99 -9.72 -4.76 -12.33
N ASP A 100 -9.68 -3.43 -12.26
CA ASP A 100 -10.37 -2.64 -11.24
C ASP A 100 -11.31 -1.63 -11.91
N ASN A 101 -12.54 -1.58 -11.40
CA ASN A 101 -13.48 -0.50 -11.63
C ASN A 101 -13.64 0.29 -10.34
N ILE A 102 -13.39 1.59 -10.40
CA ILE A 102 -13.48 2.48 -9.25
C ILE A 102 -14.52 3.55 -9.59
N ASP A 103 -15.66 3.47 -8.91
CA ASP A 103 -16.76 4.42 -9.03
C ASP A 103 -16.50 5.55 -8.04
N ILE A 104 -16.10 6.71 -8.55
CA ILE A 104 -15.72 7.87 -7.75
C ILE A 104 -16.77 8.97 -7.89
N PHE A 105 -16.79 9.91 -6.95
CA PHE A 105 -17.58 11.12 -7.06
C PHE A 105 -16.79 12.33 -6.57
N GLY A 106 -17.06 13.47 -7.22
CA GLY A 106 -16.38 14.73 -6.93
C GLY A 106 -17.31 15.80 -6.40
N TRP A 107 -16.97 17.05 -6.70
CA TRP A 107 -17.77 18.22 -6.36
C TRP A 107 -19.24 18.05 -6.79
N MET A 108 -20.16 18.50 -5.94
CA MET A 108 -21.62 18.37 -6.14
C MET A 108 -22.10 16.91 -6.34
N GLY A 109 -21.31 15.91 -5.90
CA GLY A 109 -21.68 14.50 -5.99
C GLY A 109 -21.68 13.94 -7.42
N TYR A 110 -21.03 14.61 -8.39
CA TYR A 110 -21.01 14.14 -9.77
C TYR A 110 -20.24 12.82 -9.88
N PRO A 111 -20.88 11.75 -10.38
CA PRO A 111 -20.24 10.44 -10.51
C PRO A 111 -19.29 10.41 -11.69
N MET A 112 -18.17 9.71 -11.51
CA MET A 112 -17.15 9.45 -12.52
C MET A 112 -16.60 8.04 -12.30
N GLN A 113 -15.71 7.59 -13.19
CA GLN A 113 -15.19 6.24 -13.13
C GLN A 113 -13.71 6.18 -13.52
N ILE A 114 -12.94 5.39 -12.79
CA ILE A 114 -11.57 5.02 -13.15
C ILE A 114 -11.56 3.52 -13.45
N LYS A 115 -10.97 3.15 -14.59
CA LYS A 115 -10.71 1.76 -14.95
C LYS A 115 -9.21 1.52 -14.94
N VAL A 116 -8.79 0.44 -14.28
CA VAL A 116 -7.42 -0.04 -14.34
C VAL A 116 -7.45 -1.44 -14.92
N ASN A 117 -6.70 -1.68 -15.99
CA ASN A 117 -6.41 -3.03 -16.45
C ASN A 117 -4.89 -3.25 -16.40
N PHE A 118 -4.46 -4.11 -15.48
CA PHE A 118 -3.07 -4.44 -15.28
C PHE A 118 -2.80 -5.88 -15.69
N LEU A 119 -2.22 -6.04 -16.87
CA LEU A 119 -1.68 -7.32 -17.34
C LEU A 119 -0.24 -7.43 -16.85
N CYS A 120 0.02 -8.42 -16.01
CA CYS A 120 1.32 -8.63 -15.41
C CYS A 120 1.69 -10.11 -15.37
N ARG A 121 2.97 -10.38 -15.11
CA ARG A 121 3.47 -11.72 -14.78
C ARG A 121 3.79 -11.72 -13.29
N ASP A 122 3.04 -12.49 -12.52
CA ASP A 122 3.16 -12.47 -11.06
C ASP A 122 4.55 -12.89 -10.61
N SER A 123 5.13 -13.91 -11.26
CA SER A 123 6.46 -14.39 -10.92
C SER A 123 7.54 -13.34 -11.17
N ILE A 124 7.42 -12.55 -12.24
CA ILE A 124 8.37 -11.48 -12.57
C ILE A 124 8.27 -10.30 -11.60
N LEU A 125 7.07 -10.00 -11.10
CA LEU A 125 6.90 -8.97 -10.07
C LEU A 125 7.35 -9.45 -8.69
N ALA A 126 7.16 -10.73 -8.36
CA ALA A 126 7.46 -11.27 -7.03
C ALA A 126 8.95 -11.61 -6.83
N ALA A 127 9.63 -12.14 -7.84
CA ALA A 127 11.04 -12.54 -7.74
C ALA A 127 11.99 -11.43 -7.22
N PRO A 128 11.96 -10.18 -7.73
CA PRO A 128 12.82 -9.13 -7.20
C PRO A 128 12.48 -8.75 -5.76
N LEU A 129 11.21 -8.80 -5.36
CA LEU A 129 10.79 -8.54 -3.98
C LEU A 129 11.38 -9.55 -2.99
N VAL A 130 11.46 -10.83 -3.38
CA VAL A 130 12.13 -11.87 -2.57
C VAL A 130 13.60 -11.52 -2.36
N LEU A 131 14.29 -11.12 -3.43
CA LEU A 131 15.70 -10.76 -3.39
C LEU A 131 15.95 -9.50 -2.54
N ASP A 132 15.11 -8.48 -2.68
CA ASP A 132 15.19 -7.25 -1.88
C ASP A 132 14.97 -7.55 -0.39
N LEU A 133 13.91 -8.31 -0.06
CA LEU A 133 13.60 -8.66 1.33
C LEU A 133 14.71 -9.52 1.96
N ALA A 134 15.30 -10.47 1.22
CA ALA A 134 16.42 -11.27 1.71
C ALA A 134 17.64 -10.40 2.04
N GLN A 135 17.99 -9.46 1.15
CA GLN A 135 19.10 -8.53 1.36
C GLN A 135 18.84 -7.59 2.54
N PHE A 136 17.63 -7.02 2.63
CA PHE A 136 17.31 -6.07 3.70
C PHE A 136 17.17 -6.73 5.07
N LEU A 137 16.69 -7.97 5.15
CA LEU A 137 16.67 -8.71 6.41
C LEU A 137 18.08 -9.08 6.88
N ASP A 138 18.98 -9.44 5.96
CA ASP A 138 20.40 -9.64 6.27
C ASP A 138 21.07 -8.33 6.72
N LEU A 139 20.82 -7.22 6.02
CA LEU A 139 21.27 -5.88 6.44
C LEU A 139 20.77 -5.56 7.86
N ALA A 140 19.48 -5.74 8.12
CA ALA A 140 18.88 -5.50 9.44
C ALA A 140 19.62 -6.30 10.53
N GLY A 141 19.90 -7.58 10.26
CA GLY A 141 20.65 -8.44 11.18
C GLY A 141 22.07 -7.93 11.45
N ARG A 142 22.81 -7.54 10.40
CA ARG A 142 24.17 -6.98 10.52
C ARG A 142 24.20 -5.63 11.22
N SER A 143 23.13 -4.85 11.08
CA SER A 143 22.94 -3.56 11.76
C SER A 143 22.44 -3.69 13.21
N GLY A 144 22.29 -4.92 13.73
CA GLY A 144 21.83 -5.15 15.10
C GLY A 144 20.33 -4.92 15.32
N LEU A 145 19.54 -4.77 14.24
CA LEU A 145 18.10 -4.66 14.33
C LEU A 145 17.47 -6.04 14.61
N GLY A 146 16.36 -6.05 15.35
CA GLY A 146 15.63 -7.26 15.71
C GLY A 146 14.13 -7.03 15.79
N GLY A 147 13.36 -8.12 15.82
CA GLY A 147 11.90 -8.06 15.87
C GLY A 147 11.31 -7.60 14.54
N ILE A 148 10.11 -7.02 14.60
CA ILE A 148 9.34 -6.61 13.43
C ILE A 148 10.05 -5.47 12.69
N GLN A 149 10.34 -5.68 11.41
CA GLN A 149 10.94 -4.71 10.51
C GLN A 149 9.84 -3.95 9.74
N GLU A 150 9.14 -3.02 10.41
CA GLU A 150 8.01 -2.29 9.81
C GLU A 150 8.40 -1.46 8.57
N TRP A 151 9.66 -1.05 8.46
CA TRP A 151 10.20 -0.31 7.32
C TRP A 151 10.22 -1.13 6.01
N LEU A 152 10.05 -2.46 6.10
CA LEU A 152 9.89 -3.35 4.94
C LEU A 152 8.45 -3.47 4.45
N SER A 153 7.50 -2.78 5.09
CA SER A 153 6.08 -2.72 4.67
C SER A 153 5.88 -2.30 3.21
N PHE A 154 6.83 -1.55 2.63
CA PHE A 154 6.84 -1.18 1.22
C PHE A 154 6.63 -2.39 0.28
N TYR A 155 7.19 -3.55 0.62
CA TYR A 155 7.11 -4.76 -0.20
C TYR A 155 5.93 -5.69 0.12
N LEU A 156 5.19 -5.39 1.18
CA LEU A 156 4.26 -6.33 1.82
C LEU A 156 2.82 -5.83 1.73
N LYS A 157 1.89 -6.78 1.56
CA LYS A 157 0.46 -6.52 1.45
C LYS A 157 -0.17 -6.30 2.82
N ASN A 158 0.16 -7.17 3.78
CA ASN A 158 -0.31 -7.09 5.16
C ASN A 158 0.90 -6.94 6.08
N PRO A 159 1.50 -5.74 6.14
CA PRO A 159 2.71 -5.55 6.93
C PRO A 159 2.45 -5.85 8.41
N LEU A 160 3.33 -6.65 9.01
CA LEU A 160 3.40 -6.86 10.45
C LEU A 160 3.74 -5.52 11.10
N VAL A 161 3.03 -5.23 12.18
CA VAL A 161 3.26 -4.06 13.03
C VAL A 161 3.26 -4.47 14.49
N LYS A 162 3.87 -3.63 15.32
CA LYS A 162 3.78 -3.81 16.77
C LYS A 162 2.31 -3.83 17.23
N GLU A 163 2.02 -4.66 18.23
CA GLU A 163 0.69 -4.76 18.84
C GLU A 163 0.16 -3.37 19.25
N GLY A 164 -1.11 -3.11 18.93
CA GLY A 164 -1.78 -1.83 19.17
C GLY A 164 -1.60 -0.79 18.05
N LEU A 165 -0.75 -1.03 17.04
CA LEU A 165 -0.59 -0.13 15.89
C LEU A 165 -1.47 -0.57 14.71
N LYS A 166 -1.89 0.41 13.89
CA LYS A 166 -2.51 0.15 12.59
C LYS A 166 -1.43 0.03 11.51
N PRO A 167 -1.50 -0.96 10.60
CA PRO A 167 -0.57 -1.09 9.49
C PRO A 167 -0.68 0.09 8.51
N GLU A 168 0.45 0.64 8.08
CA GLU A 168 0.47 1.64 7.01
C GLU A 168 0.33 0.95 5.64
N HIS A 169 -0.48 1.50 4.74
CA HIS A 169 -0.74 0.97 3.40
C HIS A 169 -0.57 2.00 2.27
N ASP A 170 -0.34 3.27 2.57
CA ASP A 170 0.08 4.27 1.58
C ASP A 170 1.50 3.96 1.11
N LEU A 171 1.64 3.64 -0.17
CA LEU A 171 2.93 3.24 -0.75
C LEU A 171 4.00 4.34 -0.61
N GLN A 172 3.61 5.62 -0.67
CA GLN A 172 4.56 6.75 -0.58
C GLN A 172 5.07 6.92 0.84
N ILE A 173 4.19 6.76 1.85
CA ILE A 173 4.60 6.77 3.26
C ILE A 173 5.50 5.57 3.55
N GLN A 174 5.16 4.38 3.05
CA GLN A 174 6.00 3.19 3.19
C GLN A 174 7.37 3.37 2.53
N LYS A 175 7.43 3.99 1.35
CA LYS A 175 8.68 4.33 0.65
C LYS A 175 9.53 5.29 1.49
N LEU A 176 8.92 6.34 2.03
CA LEU A 176 9.62 7.28 2.90
C LEU A 176 10.17 6.59 4.17
N LYS A 177 9.41 5.67 4.78
CA LYS A 177 9.87 4.86 5.93
C LYS A 177 11.08 3.99 5.57
N LEU A 178 11.04 3.32 4.42
CA LEU A 178 12.15 2.54 3.87
C LEU A 178 13.39 3.41 3.68
N GLU A 179 13.27 4.52 2.95
CA GLU A 179 14.38 5.43 2.65
C GLU A 179 14.97 6.04 3.93
N ASN A 180 14.14 6.52 4.84
CA ASN A 180 14.60 7.10 6.10
C ASN A 180 15.28 6.09 7.02
N THR A 181 14.86 4.82 7.00
CA THR A 181 15.53 3.78 7.77
C THR A 181 16.92 3.49 7.19
N LEU A 182 17.06 3.44 5.86
CA LEU A 182 18.36 3.29 5.21
C LEU A 182 19.29 4.48 5.49
N ARG A 183 18.76 5.71 5.45
CA ARG A 183 19.53 6.92 5.81
C ARG A 183 19.97 6.88 7.27
N TYR A 184 19.08 6.51 8.19
CA TYR A 184 19.41 6.33 9.59
C TYR A 184 20.55 5.32 9.81
N LEU A 185 20.49 4.15 9.14
CA LEU A 185 21.57 3.16 9.20
C LEU A 185 22.88 3.67 8.58
N GLY A 186 22.78 4.51 7.55
CA GLY A 186 23.91 5.19 6.91
C GLY A 186 24.44 6.40 7.67
N LYS A 187 23.82 6.80 8.80
CA LYS A 187 24.12 8.05 9.54
C LYS A 187 23.96 9.32 8.70
N GLU A 188 23.06 9.28 7.74
CA GLU A 188 22.64 10.42 6.94
C GLU A 188 21.50 11.16 7.66
N GLU A 189 21.27 12.42 7.30
CA GLU A 189 20.08 13.14 7.74
C GLU A 189 18.80 12.39 7.34
N LEU A 190 17.64 12.74 7.89
CA LEU A 190 16.37 12.17 7.44
C LEU A 190 15.76 13.02 6.33
N ILE A 191 15.01 12.38 5.44
CA ILE A 191 14.31 13.09 4.36
C ILE A 191 13.14 13.83 5.01
N ASN A 192 13.19 15.15 4.91
CA ASN A 192 12.03 16.01 5.06
C ASN A 192 11.69 16.62 3.69
N HIS A 193 10.41 16.88 3.45
CA HIS A 193 9.93 17.44 2.19
C HIS A 193 9.51 18.90 2.34
N LEU A 194 10.15 19.65 3.24
CA LEU A 194 9.79 21.03 3.47
C LEU A 194 10.03 21.89 2.22
N GLY A 195 11.17 21.71 1.54
CA GLY A 195 11.52 22.42 0.30
C GLY A 195 11.68 23.94 0.42
N MET A 196 11.25 24.55 1.53
CA MET A 196 11.38 25.98 1.81
C MET A 196 12.82 26.40 2.11
N THR A 197 13.67 25.46 2.50
CA THR A 197 15.11 25.67 2.70
C THR A 197 15.81 26.12 1.42
N TYR A 198 15.35 25.66 0.24
CA TYR A 198 15.83 26.17 -1.05
C TYR A 198 15.54 27.64 -1.29
N TYR A 199 14.53 28.17 -0.62
CA TYR A 199 14.09 29.56 -0.71
C TYR A 199 14.57 30.39 0.49
N GLY A 200 15.54 29.88 1.26
CA GLY A 200 16.17 30.61 2.36
C GLY A 200 15.42 30.58 3.69
N HIS A 201 14.39 29.75 3.83
CA HIS A 201 13.72 29.54 5.12
C HIS A 201 14.50 28.54 5.98
N ASN A 202 14.88 28.93 7.20
CA ASN A 202 15.46 28.01 8.16
C ASN A 202 14.35 27.28 8.94
N GLU A 203 14.49 25.98 9.15
CA GLU A 203 13.57 25.17 9.97
C GLU A 203 13.44 25.72 11.41
N GLU A 204 14.50 26.31 11.95
CA GLU A 204 14.48 26.94 13.27
C GLU A 204 13.59 28.20 13.32
N GLU A 205 13.41 28.89 12.20
CA GLU A 205 12.56 30.08 12.11
C GLU A 205 11.07 29.73 12.11
N ALA A 206 10.70 28.52 11.67
CA ALA A 206 9.31 28.05 11.69
C ALA A 206 8.72 28.04 13.10
N SER A 207 9.55 27.79 14.13
CA SER A 207 9.15 27.84 15.55
C SER A 207 8.75 29.25 16.03
N LYS A 208 9.10 30.30 15.28
CA LYS A 208 8.76 31.70 15.56
C LYS A 208 7.55 32.18 14.77
N ILE A 209 7.17 31.47 13.71
CA ILE A 209 6.00 31.79 12.87
C ILE A 209 4.75 31.33 13.64
N GLY A 210 4.13 32.26 14.37
CA GLY A 210 2.86 32.03 15.08
C GLY A 210 2.87 32.37 16.58
N ASN A 211 4.02 32.66 17.18
CA ASN A 211 4.09 33.16 18.57
C ASN A 211 3.79 34.66 18.69
N ASP A 212 3.72 35.38 17.57
CA ASP A 212 3.13 36.72 17.53
C ASP A 212 1.65 36.62 17.12
N LYS A 213 0.76 36.69 18.13
CA LYS A 213 -0.72 36.84 18.08
C LYS A 213 -1.56 35.56 18.20
N LYS A 214 -1.87 35.20 19.45
CA LYS A 214 -3.19 35.48 20.06
C LYS A 214 -3.09 35.48 21.58
#